data_AF-A0A7V1Z4S3-F1
#
_entry.id   AF-A0A7V1Z4S3-F1
#
_cell.length_a   1.000
_cell.length_b   1.000
_cell.length_c   1.000
_cell.angle_alpha   90.00
_cell.angle_beta   90.00
_cell.angle_gamma   90.00
#
_symmetry.space_group_name_H-M   'P 1'
#
loop_
_entity.id
_entity.type
_entity.pdbx_description
1 polymer ?
#
loop_
_entity_poly.entity_id
_entity_poly.type
_entity_poly.pdbx_seq_one_letter_code
_entity_poly.pdbx_strand_id
1 'polypeptide(L)'
;AVRNICSQNEGSGIAVAGQAQPLLEGNTCENNQQHGIGYFDSSRGVARQNVCRQNGYQGIGVQGQAQPQLEGNTCENNTYSGIAYFDSAGGTARQNVCRQNGYHGIGVQGQAQPLLEGNTCENNKANGIAYFESAGGTARNNTCRNN
;
A
#
# COMPACT_ATOMS: atom_id res chain seq x y z
N ALA A 1 -10.31 11.39 -5.88
CA ALA A 1 -10.32 10.85 -7.26
C ALA A 1 -11.18 9.60 -7.26
N VAL A 2 -12.19 9.53 -8.12
CA VAL A 2 -13.09 8.36 -8.20
C VAL A 2 -13.10 7.85 -9.64
N ARG A 3 -12.81 6.55 -9.83
CA ARG A 3 -12.80 5.85 -11.13
C ARG A 3 -11.91 6.48 -12.21
N ASN A 4 -10.64 6.72 -11.88
CA ASN A 4 -9.65 7.23 -12.82
C ASN A 4 -8.65 6.15 -13.22
N ILE A 5 -7.97 6.34 -14.35
CA ILE A 5 -6.83 5.53 -14.78
C ILE A 5 -5.60 6.44 -14.77
N CYS A 6 -4.60 6.09 -13.96
CA CYS A 6 -3.33 6.82 -13.82
C CYS A 6 -2.19 5.89 -14.23
N SER A 7 -1.64 6.08 -15.43
CA SER A 7 -0.67 5.16 -16.01
C SER A 7 0.51 5.81 -16.70
N GLN A 8 1.65 5.13 -16.73
CA GLN A 8 2.86 5.55 -17.45
C GLN A 8 3.42 6.90 -16.99
N ASN A 9 3.21 7.26 -15.71
CA ASN A 9 3.78 8.47 -15.13
C ASN A 9 5.23 8.23 -14.67
N GLU A 10 6.06 9.28 -14.76
CA GLU A 10 7.42 9.29 -14.17
C GLU A 10 7.39 9.27 -12.64
N GLY A 11 6.30 9.74 -12.04
CA GLY A 11 6.06 9.73 -10.60
C GLY A 11 5.12 8.61 -10.16
N SER A 12 4.41 8.86 -9.06
CA SER A 12 3.30 8.01 -8.62
C SER A 12 2.04 8.28 -9.43
N GLY A 13 1.16 7.28 -9.58
CA GLY A 13 -0.12 7.45 -10.27
C GLY A 13 -1.02 8.48 -9.57
N ILE A 14 -1.13 8.38 -8.24
CA ILE A 14 -1.76 9.39 -7.39
C ILE A 14 -0.85 9.66 -6.19
N ALA A 15 -0.56 10.93 -5.91
CA ALA A 15 0.19 11.37 -4.73
C ALA A 15 -0.73 12.17 -3.79
N VAL A 16 -0.72 11.81 -2.51
CA VAL A 16 -1.40 12.51 -1.42
C VAL A 16 -0.34 13.02 -0.45
N ALA A 17 -0.21 14.34 -0.30
CA ALA A 17 0.87 14.96 0.47
C ALA A 17 0.34 16.06 1.41
N GLY A 18 1.22 16.62 2.24
CA GLY A 18 0.89 17.62 3.25
C GLY A 18 -0.13 17.10 4.26
N GLN A 19 -1.27 17.78 4.36
CA GLN A 19 -2.38 17.41 5.24
C GLN A 19 -3.63 16.97 4.47
N ALA A 20 -3.50 16.64 3.18
CA ALA A 20 -4.62 16.26 2.33
C ALA A 20 -5.30 14.96 2.83
N GLN A 21 -6.62 14.90 2.67
CA GLN A 21 -7.45 13.77 3.14
C GLN A 21 -8.50 13.33 2.10
N PRO A 22 -8.10 12.92 0.89
CA PRO A 22 -9.03 12.61 -0.18
C PRO A 22 -9.70 11.25 0.00
N LEU A 23 -10.85 11.08 -0.68
CA LEU A 23 -11.36 9.77 -1.07
C LEU A 23 -10.77 9.38 -2.44
N LEU A 24 -10.07 8.26 -2.47
CA LEU A 24 -9.55 7.58 -3.65
C LEU A 24 -10.31 6.27 -3.83
N GLU A 25 -11.27 6.23 -4.74
CA GLU A 25 -12.16 5.08 -4.92
C GLU A 25 -12.16 4.55 -6.35
N GLY A 26 -11.96 3.25 -6.51
CA GLY A 26 -12.14 2.58 -7.82
C GLY A 26 -11.16 3.04 -8.89
N ASN A 27 -10.01 3.60 -8.52
CA ASN A 27 -8.98 4.02 -9.48
C ASN A 27 -8.09 2.84 -9.88
N THR A 28 -7.55 2.90 -11.09
CA THR A 28 -6.50 2.00 -11.58
C THR A 28 -5.21 2.78 -11.74
N CYS A 29 -4.19 2.42 -10.96
CA CYS A 29 -2.85 3.02 -11.03
C CYS A 29 -1.85 1.96 -11.51
N GLU A 30 -1.39 2.07 -12.76
CA GLU A 30 -0.59 1.01 -13.38
C GLU A 30 0.59 1.51 -14.22
N ASN A 31 1.67 0.73 -14.27
CA ASN A 31 2.84 1.05 -15.09
C ASN A 31 3.45 2.43 -14.79
N ASN A 32 3.34 2.93 -13.56
CA ASN A 32 4.01 4.15 -13.13
C ASN A 32 5.42 3.84 -12.64
N GLN A 33 6.37 4.77 -12.78
CA GLN A 33 7.77 4.52 -12.40
C GLN A 33 7.98 4.48 -10.87
N GLN A 34 7.06 5.04 -10.08
CA GLN A 34 7.09 4.99 -8.61
C GLN A 34 5.92 4.16 -8.04
N HIS A 35 5.17 4.70 -7.06
CA HIS A 35 4.02 4.01 -6.46
C HIS A 35 2.79 4.06 -7.36
N GLY A 36 1.86 3.11 -7.19
CA GLY A 36 0.51 3.28 -7.73
C GLY A 36 -0.18 4.46 -7.03
N ILE A 37 -0.30 4.37 -5.71
CA ILE A 37 -0.78 5.44 -4.83
C ILE A 37 0.25 5.70 -3.73
N GLY A 38 0.69 6.94 -3.57
CA GLY A 38 1.61 7.36 -2.50
C GLY A 38 0.92 8.30 -1.51
N TYR A 39 1.02 7.97 -0.21
CA TYR A 39 0.65 8.84 0.90
C TYR A 39 1.92 9.33 1.61
N PHE A 40 2.10 10.64 1.70
CA PHE A 40 3.31 11.31 2.22
C PHE A 40 2.97 12.30 3.34
N ASP A 41 3.99 12.81 4.02
CA ASP A 41 3.90 13.82 5.08
C ASP A 41 2.91 13.44 6.20
N SER A 42 1.90 14.25 6.48
CA SER A 42 0.85 14.00 7.49
C SER A 42 -0.50 13.70 6.83
N SER A 43 -0.47 13.20 5.58
CA SER A 43 -1.69 12.95 4.82
C SER A 43 -2.56 11.86 5.46
N ARG A 44 -3.86 11.95 5.18
CA ARG A 44 -4.86 10.95 5.57
C ARG A 44 -5.78 10.69 4.39
N GLY A 45 -6.96 10.12 4.68
CA GLY A 45 -8.00 9.85 3.69
C GLY A 45 -8.26 8.36 3.57
N VAL A 46 -9.04 8.03 2.54
CA VAL A 46 -9.49 6.67 2.29
C VAL A 46 -9.08 6.29 0.88
N ALA A 47 -8.36 5.19 0.73
CA ALA A 47 -8.19 4.51 -0.54
C ALA A 47 -8.97 3.20 -0.48
N ARG A 48 -10.03 3.08 -1.27
CA ARG A 48 -10.81 1.84 -1.34
C ARG A 48 -11.06 1.34 -2.75
N GLN A 49 -11.06 0.01 -2.90
CA GLN A 49 -11.38 -0.66 -4.16
C GLN A 49 -10.51 -0.20 -5.34
N ASN A 50 -9.27 0.27 -5.09
CA ASN A 50 -8.34 0.64 -6.15
C ASN A 50 -7.54 -0.58 -6.62
N VAL A 51 -7.06 -0.52 -7.85
CA VAL A 51 -6.13 -1.49 -8.42
C VAL A 51 -4.79 -0.81 -8.65
N CYS A 52 -3.74 -1.28 -7.98
CA CYS A 52 -2.38 -0.79 -8.13
C CYS A 52 -1.47 -1.91 -8.64
N ARG A 53 -1.05 -1.86 -9.91
CA ARG A 53 -0.30 -2.97 -10.52
C ARG A 53 0.83 -2.54 -11.43
N GLN A 54 1.85 -3.39 -11.53
CA GLN A 54 2.99 -3.17 -12.43
C GLN A 54 3.68 -1.81 -12.21
N ASN A 55 3.61 -1.26 -11.00
CA ASN A 55 4.29 -0.01 -10.68
C ASN A 55 5.74 -0.29 -10.27
N GLY A 56 6.62 0.66 -10.58
CA GLY A 56 8.06 0.59 -10.40
C GLY A 56 8.48 0.46 -8.95
N TYR A 57 7.66 0.93 -8.00
CA TYR A 57 7.84 0.74 -6.56
C TYR A 57 6.78 -0.18 -5.93
N GLN A 58 6.06 0.30 -4.91
CA GLN A 58 4.97 -0.42 -4.25
C GLN A 58 3.63 -0.12 -4.93
N GLY A 59 2.65 -1.01 -4.76
CA GLY A 59 1.27 -0.72 -5.17
C GLY A 59 0.75 0.51 -4.43
N ILE A 60 0.76 0.45 -3.09
CA ILE A 60 0.46 1.59 -2.22
C ILE A 60 1.62 1.82 -1.24
N GLY A 61 2.20 3.02 -1.26
CA GLY A 61 3.23 3.45 -0.31
C GLY A 61 2.67 4.44 0.72
N VAL A 62 2.99 4.25 1.99
CA VAL A 62 2.64 5.16 3.10
C VAL A 62 3.90 5.56 3.84
N GLN A 63 4.24 6.85 3.80
CA GLN A 63 5.51 7.41 4.28
C GLN A 63 5.30 8.60 5.22
N GLY A 64 6.35 8.98 5.95
CA GLY A 64 6.31 10.07 6.92
C GLY A 64 5.44 9.75 8.14
N GLN A 65 4.44 10.59 8.38
CA GLN A 65 3.44 10.44 9.44
C GLN A 65 2.04 10.18 8.87
N ALA A 66 1.95 9.73 7.62
CA ALA A 66 0.67 9.51 6.96
C ALA A 66 -0.13 8.39 7.63
N GLN A 67 -1.45 8.56 7.67
CA GLN A 67 -2.39 7.64 8.35
C GLN A 67 -3.66 7.38 7.50
N PRO A 68 -3.54 6.75 6.32
CA PRO A 68 -4.69 6.45 5.48
C PRO A 68 -5.48 5.23 5.96
N GLN A 69 -6.73 5.13 5.50
CA GLN A 69 -7.52 3.90 5.54
C GLN A 69 -7.48 3.23 4.17
N LEU A 70 -6.85 2.06 4.08
CA LEU A 70 -6.72 1.27 2.87
C LEU A 70 -7.68 0.09 2.95
N GLU A 71 -8.74 0.08 2.14
CA GLU A 71 -9.81 -0.93 2.21
C GLU A 71 -10.09 -1.62 0.87
N GLY A 72 -9.98 -2.94 0.83
CA GLY A 72 -10.38 -3.70 -0.36
C GLY A 72 -9.60 -3.36 -1.64
N ASN A 73 -8.37 -2.84 -1.53
CA ASN A 73 -7.53 -2.55 -2.68
C ASN A 73 -6.83 -3.82 -3.16
N THR A 74 -6.53 -3.89 -4.45
CA THR A 74 -5.74 -4.95 -5.06
C THR A 74 -4.38 -4.39 -5.48
N CYS A 75 -3.31 -4.91 -4.89
CA CYS A 75 -1.93 -4.56 -5.21
C CYS A 75 -1.22 -5.78 -5.80
N GLU A 76 -0.92 -5.76 -7.10
CA GLU A 76 -0.37 -6.93 -7.79
C GLU A 76 0.77 -6.63 -8.76
N ASN A 77 1.73 -7.54 -8.87
CA ASN A 77 2.83 -7.43 -9.84
C ASN A 77 3.63 -6.12 -9.75
N ASN A 78 3.67 -5.46 -8.58
CA ASN A 78 4.53 -4.29 -8.37
C ASN A 78 5.97 -4.75 -8.08
N THR A 79 6.96 -3.93 -8.41
CA THR A 79 8.39 -4.30 -8.29
C THR A 79 8.80 -4.63 -6.86
N TYR A 80 8.29 -3.90 -5.87
CA TYR A 80 8.55 -4.16 -4.45
C TYR A 80 7.33 -4.80 -3.77
N SER A 81 6.81 -4.19 -2.70
CA SER A 81 5.70 -4.73 -1.94
C SER A 81 4.34 -4.33 -2.52
N GLY A 82 3.29 -5.09 -2.21
CA GLY A 82 1.92 -4.67 -2.52
C GLY A 82 1.55 -3.38 -1.79
N ILE A 83 1.61 -3.42 -0.46
CA ILE A 83 1.46 -2.25 0.42
C ILE A 83 2.73 -2.12 1.26
N ALA A 84 3.22 -0.89 1.48
CA ALA A 84 4.30 -0.66 2.44
C ALA A 84 4.08 0.58 3.31
N TYR A 85 4.39 0.44 4.60
CA TYR A 85 4.43 1.51 5.59
C TYR A 85 5.88 1.76 6.01
N PHE A 86 6.31 3.02 5.98
CA PHE A 86 7.67 3.45 6.33
C PHE A 86 7.64 4.54 7.41
N ASP A 87 8.82 4.91 7.93
CA ASP A 87 9.00 6.00 8.89
C ASP A 87 8.11 5.84 10.13
N SER A 88 7.26 6.82 10.43
CA SER A 88 6.27 6.79 11.52
C SER A 88 4.85 6.62 10.99
N ALA A 89 4.69 6.04 9.79
CA ALA A 89 3.40 5.86 9.16
C ALA A 89 2.49 4.93 9.98
N GLY A 90 1.19 5.19 9.90
CA GLY A 90 0.19 4.40 10.58
C GLY A 90 -1.09 4.30 9.75
N GLY A 91 -2.21 4.16 10.44
CA GLY A 91 -3.51 3.95 9.79
C GLY A 91 -3.85 2.46 9.69
N THR A 92 -4.66 2.12 8.70
CA THR A 92 -5.25 0.77 8.62
C THR A 92 -5.18 0.21 7.22
N ALA A 93 -4.86 -1.07 7.09
CA ALA A 93 -5.04 -1.85 5.88
C ALA A 93 -6.03 -2.98 6.18
N ARG A 94 -7.21 -2.93 5.57
CA ARG A 94 -8.28 -3.91 5.73
C ARG A 94 -8.66 -4.58 4.43
N GLN A 95 -8.77 -5.90 4.45
CA GLN A 95 -9.34 -6.68 3.34
C GLN A 95 -8.63 -6.43 1.98
N ASN A 96 -7.38 -6.01 1.99
CA ASN A 96 -6.62 -5.80 0.76
C ASN A 96 -6.08 -7.13 0.24
N VAL A 97 -5.91 -7.22 -1.07
CA VAL A 97 -5.28 -8.35 -1.74
C VAL A 97 -3.92 -7.90 -2.26
N CYS A 98 -2.84 -8.46 -1.72
CA CYS A 98 -1.47 -8.21 -2.15
C CYS A 98 -0.88 -9.48 -2.75
N ARG A 99 -0.71 -9.54 -4.07
CA ARG A 99 -0.26 -10.77 -4.73
C ARG A 99 0.80 -10.57 -5.80
N GLN A 100 1.66 -11.57 -6.00
CA GLN A 100 2.65 -11.57 -7.09
C GLN A 100 3.57 -10.34 -7.08
N ASN A 101 3.72 -9.66 -5.94
CA ASN A 101 4.62 -8.51 -5.85
C ASN A 101 6.07 -9.00 -5.71
N GLY A 102 7.01 -8.22 -6.24
CA GLY A 102 8.42 -8.58 -6.33
C GLY A 102 9.14 -8.65 -4.98
N TYR A 103 8.49 -8.25 -3.89
CA TYR A 103 9.00 -8.38 -2.53
C TYR A 103 7.93 -8.91 -1.56
N HIS A 104 7.41 -8.10 -0.63
CA HIS A 104 6.40 -8.57 0.34
C HIS A 104 4.96 -8.33 -0.13
N GLY A 105 3.99 -9.03 0.46
CA GLY A 105 2.59 -8.63 0.34
C GLY A 105 2.37 -7.27 1.02
N ILE A 106 2.60 -7.22 2.33
CA ILE A 106 2.61 -6.00 3.13
C ILE A 106 3.93 -5.88 3.90
N GLY A 107 4.66 -4.79 3.70
CA GLY A 107 5.85 -4.45 4.48
C GLY A 107 5.60 -3.32 5.47
N VAL A 108 6.16 -3.43 6.67
CA VAL A 108 6.14 -2.37 7.68
C VAL A 108 7.58 -2.17 8.18
N GLN A 109 8.10 -0.95 8.07
CA GLN A 109 9.50 -0.63 8.36
C GLN A 109 9.60 0.67 9.18
N GLY A 110 10.74 0.88 9.85
CA GLY A 110 11.01 2.08 10.63
C GLY A 110 10.39 2.00 12.01
N GLN A 111 9.59 3.01 12.35
CA GLN A 111 8.77 3.11 13.55
C GLN A 111 7.27 2.98 13.21
N ALA A 112 6.93 2.48 12.02
CA ALA A 112 5.56 2.43 11.54
C ALA A 112 4.72 1.44 12.36
N GLN A 113 3.46 1.83 12.64
CA GLN A 113 2.55 1.07 13.50
C GLN A 113 1.13 0.96 12.93
N PRO A 114 0.92 0.31 11.77
CA PRO A 114 -0.41 0.12 11.19
C PRO A 114 -1.21 -1.01 11.85
N LEU A 115 -2.53 -0.95 11.71
CA LEU A 115 -3.41 -2.11 11.90
C LEU A 115 -3.61 -2.81 10.54
N LEU A 116 -3.17 -4.07 10.46
CA LEU A 116 -3.35 -4.94 9.31
C LEU A 116 -4.40 -6.01 9.64
N GLU A 117 -5.58 -5.92 9.02
CA GLU A 117 -6.72 -6.79 9.33
C GLU A 117 -7.32 -7.43 8.08
N GLY A 118 -7.49 -8.75 8.09
CA GLY A 118 -8.26 -9.42 7.03
C GLY A 118 -7.60 -9.38 5.64
N ASN A 119 -6.32 -9.03 5.54
CA ASN A 119 -5.63 -8.93 4.25
C ASN A 119 -5.23 -10.31 3.73
N THR A 120 -5.21 -10.46 2.42
CA THR A 120 -4.74 -11.66 1.73
C THR A 120 -3.41 -11.36 1.04
N CYS A 121 -2.35 -12.04 1.45
CA CYS A 121 -1.02 -11.93 0.86
C CYS A 121 -0.61 -13.27 0.22
N GLU A 122 -0.48 -13.29 -1.10
CA GLU A 122 -0.29 -14.54 -1.85
C GLU A 122 0.72 -14.43 -2.98
N ASN A 123 1.60 -15.43 -3.14
CA ASN A 123 2.53 -15.50 -4.28
C ASN A 123 3.47 -14.28 -4.37
N ASN A 124 3.72 -13.55 -3.28
CA ASN A 124 4.75 -12.49 -3.27
C ASN A 124 6.13 -13.17 -3.18
N LYS A 125 7.21 -12.51 -3.63
CA LYS A 125 8.52 -13.18 -3.74
C LYS A 125 9.27 -13.39 -2.42
N ALA A 126 8.85 -12.74 -1.34
CA ALA A 126 9.56 -12.78 -0.06
C ALA A 126 8.68 -13.20 1.13
N ASN A 127 7.83 -12.30 1.64
CA ASN A 127 7.01 -12.59 2.82
C ASN A 127 5.59 -12.11 2.58
N GLY A 128 4.59 -12.77 3.18
CA GLY A 128 3.21 -12.27 3.14
C GLY A 128 3.09 -10.94 3.86
N ILE A 129 3.42 -10.90 5.15
CA ILE A 129 3.49 -9.70 5.98
C ILE A 129 4.83 -9.70 6.70
N ALA A 130 5.58 -8.59 6.67
CA ALA A 130 6.86 -8.46 7.35
C ALA A 130 6.98 -7.13 8.10
N TYR A 131 7.51 -7.20 9.32
CA TYR A 131 7.85 -6.06 10.17
C TYR A 131 9.38 -5.99 10.31
N PHE A 132 9.95 -4.80 10.09
CA PHE A 132 11.39 -4.55 10.13
C PHE A 132 11.74 -3.44 11.12
N GLU A 133 12.98 -3.47 11.62
CA GLU A 133 13.50 -2.47 12.55
C GLU A 133 12.65 -2.37 13.83
N SER A 134 12.12 -1.19 14.17
CA SER A 134 11.24 -1.00 15.34
C SER A 134 9.76 -0.96 14.96
N ALA A 135 9.42 -1.45 13.76
CA ALA A 135 8.05 -1.47 13.30
C ALA A 135 7.18 -2.29 14.26
N GLY A 136 5.97 -1.81 14.50
CA GLY A 136 5.00 -2.41 15.41
C GLY A 136 3.59 -2.32 14.88
N GLY A 137 2.60 -2.35 15.76
CA GLY A 137 1.18 -2.35 15.38
C GLY A 137 0.56 -3.74 15.52
N THR A 138 -0.51 -4.01 14.79
CA THR A 138 -1.28 -5.26 14.95
C THR A 138 -1.57 -5.87 13.60
N ALA A 139 -1.20 -7.14 13.43
CA ALA A 139 -1.65 -7.97 12.32
C ALA A 139 -2.62 -9.04 12.86
N ARG A 140 -3.88 -9.03 12.41
CA ARG A 140 -4.88 -10.02 12.82
C ARG A 140 -5.76 -10.48 11.65
N ASN A 141 -6.17 -11.74 11.68
CA ASN A 141 -7.05 -12.34 10.67
C ASN A 141 -6.53 -12.23 9.22
N ASN A 142 -5.22 -12.15 9.02
CA ASN A 142 -4.62 -12.10 7.69
C ASN A 142 -4.37 -13.52 7.15
N THR A 143 -4.49 -13.70 5.84
CA THR A 143 -4.17 -14.96 5.15
C THR A 143 -2.89 -14.77 4.35
N CYS A 144 -1.83 -15.51 4.71
CA CYS A 144 -0.57 -15.51 3.99
C CYS A 144 -0.31 -16.91 3.41
N ARG A 145 -0.17 -17.04 2.09
CA ARG A 145 0.09 -18.34 1.43
C ARG A 145 1.05 -18.21 0.26
N ASN A 146 1.93 -19.19 0.08
CA ASN A 146 2.85 -19.28 -1.07
C ASN A 146 3.71 -18.02 -1.27
N ASN A 147 4.25 -17.40 -0.21
CA ASN A 147 5.12 -16.23 -0.33
C ASN A 147 6.59 -16.60 -0.12
#